data_AF-A0A2N5FRW0-F1
#
_entry.id   AF-A0A2N5FRW0-F1
#
_cell.length_a   1.000
_cell.length_b   1.000
_cell.length_c   1.000
_cell.angle_alpha   90.00
_cell.angle_beta   90.00
_cell.angle_gamma   90.00
#
_symmetry.space_group_name_H-M   'P 1'
#
loop_
_entity.id
_entity.type
_entity.pdbx_description
1 polymer ?
#
loop_
_entity_poly.entity_id
_entity_poly.type
_entity_poly.pdbx_seq_one_letter_code
_entity_poly.pdbx_strand_id
1 'polypeptide(L)'
;MSSVLTGAALVFIGANLYYFFANKSYKKSRFSSVLFLKLFFVMLGLTLGFSVIFYALSLDDVVLRVGTLDGKPADQSFMNLLYFSGVTILSVGYGDLIPVGSLRFFALLEATIGVLLPTAYFMKAMGSSGKEEEQD
;
A
#
# COMPACT_ATOMS: atom_id res chain seq x y z
N MET A 1 -22.21 12.23 -18.18
CA MET A 1 -20.92 12.91 -18.42
C MET A 1 -19.81 12.34 -17.54
N SER A 2 -19.94 12.38 -16.20
CA SER A 2 -18.93 11.83 -15.27
C SER A 2 -18.59 10.35 -15.55
N SER A 3 -19.58 9.48 -15.73
CA SER A 3 -19.36 8.05 -16.04
C SER A 3 -18.55 7.81 -17.32
N VAL A 4 -18.80 8.60 -18.38
CA VAL A 4 -18.08 8.51 -19.65
C VAL A 4 -16.62 8.92 -19.47
N LEU A 5 -16.38 10.00 -18.73
CA LEU A 5 -15.03 10.49 -18.45
C LEU A 5 -14.24 9.52 -17.56
N THR A 6 -14.85 9.00 -16.50
CA THR A 6 -14.25 7.97 -15.64
C THR A 6 -13.93 6.71 -16.43
N GLY A 7 -14.84 6.27 -17.32
CA GLY A 7 -14.61 5.13 -18.20
C GLY A 7 -13.42 5.34 -19.14
N ALA A 8 -13.36 6.49 -19.82
CA ALA A 8 -12.23 6.83 -20.70
C ALA A 8 -10.89 6.89 -19.94
N ALA A 9 -10.87 7.44 -18.72
CA ALA A 9 -9.69 7.48 -17.87
C ALA A 9 -9.22 6.08 -17.45
N LEU A 10 -10.14 5.20 -17.06
CA LEU A 10 -9.82 3.81 -16.71
C LEU A 10 -9.22 3.05 -17.89
N VAL A 11 -9.77 3.22 -19.09
CA VAL A 11 -9.21 2.61 -20.32
C VAL A 11 -7.82 3.16 -20.61
N PHE A 12 -7.62 4.47 -20.48
CA PHE A 12 -6.31 5.10 -20.70
C PHE A 12 -5.26 4.59 -19.70
N ILE A 13 -5.59 4.50 -18.42
CA ILE A 13 -4.70 3.95 -17.38
C ILE A 13 -4.40 2.48 -17.67
N GLY A 14 -5.43 1.68 -17.98
CA GLY A 14 -5.27 0.26 -18.31
C GLY A 14 -4.38 0.04 -19.54
N ALA A 15 -4.53 0.86 -20.59
CA ALA A 15 -3.68 0.83 -21.77
C ALA A 15 -2.22 1.20 -21.46
N ASN A 16 -1.98 2.22 -20.61
CA ASN A 16 -0.63 2.59 -20.17
C ASN A 16 0.03 1.48 -19.35
N LEU A 17 -0.70 0.87 -18.41
CA LEU A 17 -0.20 -0.25 -17.62
C LEU A 17 0.09 -1.47 -18.51
N TYR A 18 -0.83 -1.82 -19.41
CA TYR A 18 -0.62 -2.91 -20.36
C TYR A 18 0.60 -2.65 -21.25
N TYR A 19 0.74 -1.44 -21.79
CA TYR A 19 1.91 -1.05 -22.57
C TYR A 19 3.21 -1.18 -21.76
N PHE A 20 3.21 -0.72 -20.51
CA PHE A 20 4.35 -0.82 -19.61
C PHE A 20 4.78 -2.28 -19.35
N PHE A 21 3.82 -3.18 -19.07
CA PHE A 21 4.12 -4.58 -18.79
C PHE A 21 4.39 -5.42 -20.05
N ALA A 22 3.75 -5.10 -21.18
CA ALA A 22 3.90 -5.84 -22.43
C ALA A 22 5.14 -5.43 -23.25
N ASN A 23 5.59 -4.18 -23.11
CA ASN A 23 6.73 -3.70 -23.89
C ASN A 23 8.06 -4.19 -23.30
N LYS A 24 8.69 -5.15 -23.98
CA LYS A 24 9.99 -5.74 -23.61
C LYS A 24 11.17 -4.75 -23.64
N SER A 25 10.99 -3.51 -24.09
CA SER A 25 12.07 -2.51 -24.18
C SER A 25 12.62 -2.08 -22.81
N TYR A 26 11.91 -2.33 -21.71
CA TYR A 26 12.40 -2.09 -20.34
C TYR A 26 13.25 -3.25 -19.79
N LYS A 27 13.45 -4.34 -20.54
CA LYS A 27 14.29 -5.49 -20.15
C LYS A 27 15.77 -5.17 -19.95
N LYS A 28 16.22 -3.96 -20.30
CA LYS A 28 17.61 -3.51 -20.05
C LYS A 28 17.79 -2.79 -18.71
N SER A 29 16.70 -2.50 -17.99
CA SER A 29 16.77 -2.01 -16.61
C SER A 29 16.85 -3.20 -15.68
N ARG A 30 17.72 -3.13 -14.66
CA ARG A 30 17.95 -4.16 -13.61
C ARG A 30 16.72 -4.40 -12.71
N PHE A 31 15.54 -3.95 -13.16
CA PHE A 31 14.27 -4.04 -12.46
C PHE A 31 13.64 -5.41 -12.72
N SER A 32 13.79 -6.31 -11.74
CA SER A 32 13.11 -7.60 -11.77
C SER A 32 11.61 -7.40 -11.55
N SER A 33 10.83 -7.46 -12.63
CA SER A 33 9.35 -7.40 -12.57
C SER A 33 8.77 -8.45 -11.63
N VAL A 34 9.44 -9.60 -11.49
CA VAL A 34 9.08 -10.66 -10.54
C VAL A 34 9.23 -10.18 -9.09
N LEU A 35 10.30 -9.45 -8.78
CA LEU A 35 10.53 -8.92 -7.43
C LEU A 35 9.51 -7.83 -7.08
N PHE A 36 9.17 -6.97 -8.04
CA PHE A 36 8.13 -5.95 -7.88
C PHE A 36 6.75 -6.55 -7.66
N LEU A 37 6.35 -7.54 -8.46
CA LEU A 37 5.07 -8.24 -8.28
C LEU A 37 5.01 -8.95 -6.92
N LYS A 38 6.10 -9.57 -6.47
CA LYS A 38 6.19 -10.14 -5.12
C LYS A 38 5.96 -9.08 -4.05
N LEU A 39 6.63 -7.94 -4.14
CA LEU A 39 6.44 -6.82 -3.20
C LEU A 39 4.97 -6.35 -3.19
N PHE A 40 4.36 -6.18 -4.37
CA PHE A 40 2.97 -5.76 -4.49
C PHE A 40 2.01 -6.72 -3.77
N PHE A 41 2.11 -8.04 -4.01
CA PHE A 41 1.23 -9.00 -3.35
C PHE A 41 1.49 -9.12 -1.85
N VAL A 42 2.74 -8.97 -1.40
CA VAL A 42 3.04 -8.95 0.05
C VAL A 42 2.45 -7.70 0.71
N MET A 43 2.62 -6.52 0.11
CA MET A 43 2.04 -5.26 0.60
C MET A 43 0.51 -5.36 0.64
N LEU A 44 -0.12 -5.87 -0.42
CA LEU A 44 -1.57 -6.09 -0.47
C LEU A 44 -2.04 -7.05 0.64
N GLY A 45 -1.31 -8.14 0.86
CA GLY A 45 -1.60 -9.09 1.94
C GLY A 45 -1.47 -8.46 3.33
N LEU A 46 -0.45 -7.62 3.54
CA LEU A 46 -0.28 -6.87 4.78
C LEU A 46 -1.43 -5.89 5.01
N THR A 47 -1.81 -5.12 3.99
CA THR A 47 -2.97 -4.22 4.07
C THR A 47 -4.22 -4.98 4.51
N LEU A 48 -4.56 -6.09 3.84
CA LEU A 48 -5.72 -6.89 4.20
C LEU A 48 -5.60 -7.48 5.63
N GLY A 49 -4.41 -7.94 6.02
CA GLY A 49 -4.16 -8.50 7.35
C GLY A 49 -4.31 -7.46 8.46
N PHE A 50 -3.72 -6.28 8.31
CA PHE A 50 -3.88 -5.18 9.26
C PHE A 50 -5.33 -4.68 9.31
N SER A 51 -6.02 -4.62 8.18
CA SER A 51 -7.45 -4.28 8.13
C SER A 51 -8.31 -5.22 8.97
N VAL A 52 -8.02 -6.53 8.96
CA VAL A 52 -8.70 -7.51 9.81
C VAL A 52 -8.38 -7.28 11.29
N ILE A 53 -7.12 -6.99 11.64
CA ILE A 53 -6.74 -6.63 13.01
C ILE A 53 -7.49 -5.38 13.46
N PHE A 54 -7.52 -4.34 12.63
CA PHE A 54 -8.20 -3.08 12.92
C PHE A 54 -9.70 -3.27 13.11
N TYR A 55 -10.32 -4.10 12.28
CA TYR A 55 -11.72 -4.48 12.41
C TYR A 55 -11.99 -5.29 13.68
N ALA A 56 -11.11 -6.21 14.06
CA ALA A 56 -11.24 -6.93 15.32
C ALA A 56 -11.18 -5.96 16.52
N LEU A 57 -10.25 -5.00 16.51
CA LEU A 57 -10.15 -3.98 17.57
C LEU A 57 -11.36 -3.04 17.61
N SER A 58 -12.02 -2.79 16.47
CA SER A 58 -13.19 -1.91 16.42
C SER A 58 -14.46 -2.53 16.99
N LEU A 59 -14.46 -3.85 17.27
CA LEU A 59 -15.58 -4.54 17.90
C LEU A 59 -15.73 -4.19 19.37
N ASP A 60 -14.62 -3.90 20.05
CA ASP A 60 -14.60 -3.62 21.49
C ASP A 60 -14.69 -2.11 21.77
N ASP A 61 -14.03 -1.29 20.95
CA ASP A 61 -13.88 0.14 21.19
C ASP A 61 -13.90 0.97 19.89
N VAL A 62 -14.17 2.28 20.02
CA VAL A 62 -13.98 3.22 18.91
C VAL A 62 -12.49 3.40 18.63
N VAL A 63 -12.03 2.89 17.49
CA VAL A 63 -10.61 2.91 17.11
C VAL A 63 -10.25 4.00 16.09
N LEU A 64 -11.21 4.47 15.29
CA LEU A 64 -11.04 5.59 14.36
C LEU A 64 -11.91 6.80 14.72
N ARG A 65 -11.35 7.99 14.55
CA ARG A 65 -12.06 9.27 14.63
C ARG A 65 -11.89 10.07 13.35
N VAL A 66 -12.87 10.92 13.06
CA VAL A 66 -12.79 11.85 11.93
C VAL A 66 -11.75 12.93 12.25
N GLY A 67 -10.95 13.29 11.25
CA GLY A 67 -9.93 14.35 11.32
C GLY A 67 -10.49 15.77 11.38
N THR A 68 -11.50 15.99 12.22
CA THR A 68 -12.16 17.28 12.45
C THR A 68 -11.96 17.73 13.90
N LEU A 69 -12.18 19.02 14.17
CA LEU A 69 -11.98 19.60 15.51
C LEU A 69 -12.86 18.97 16.59
N ASP A 70 -14.05 18.49 16.22
CA ASP A 70 -14.98 17.80 17.11
C ASP A 70 -14.57 16.33 17.36
N GLY A 71 -13.67 15.76 16.56
CA GLY A 71 -13.06 14.45 16.77
C GLY A 71 -14.09 13.34 16.99
N LYS A 72 -15.21 13.37 16.27
CA LYS A 72 -16.28 12.40 16.43
C LYS A 72 -15.81 10.99 16.03
N PRO A 73 -16.39 9.94 16.64
CA PRO A 73 -16.19 8.57 16.15
C PRO A 73 -16.42 8.52 14.63
N ALA A 74 -15.46 7.97 13.90
CA ALA A 74 -15.64 7.68 12.48
C ALA A 74 -16.53 6.44 12.32
N ASP A 75 -17.02 6.21 11.10
CA ASP A 75 -17.63 4.94 10.75
C ASP A 75 -16.54 3.83 10.77
N GLN A 76 -16.75 2.83 11.63
CA GLN A 76 -15.84 1.69 11.85
C GLN A 76 -16.10 0.54 10.85
N SER A 77 -16.75 0.81 9.72
CA SER A 77 -16.95 -0.18 8.68
C SER A 77 -15.62 -0.76 8.19
N PHE A 78 -15.64 -2.04 7.81
CA PHE A 78 -14.44 -2.72 7.29
C PHE A 78 -13.81 -1.96 6.12
N MET A 79 -14.62 -1.33 5.25
CA MET A 79 -14.12 -0.55 4.12
C MET A 79 -13.32 0.69 4.54
N ASN A 80 -13.74 1.40 5.60
CA ASN A 80 -12.97 2.53 6.13
C ASN A 80 -11.68 2.09 6.82
N LEU A 81 -11.70 0.95 7.52
CA LEU A 81 -10.51 0.39 8.15
C LEU A 81 -9.52 -0.14 7.10
N LEU A 82 -10.04 -0.71 6.00
CA LEU A 82 -9.25 -1.11 4.84
C LEU A 82 -8.61 0.09 4.14
N TYR A 83 -9.39 1.15 3.93
CA TYR A 83 -8.88 2.41 3.41
C TYR A 83 -7.80 3.00 4.34
N PHE A 84 -8.04 3.05 5.64
CA PHE A 84 -7.08 3.53 6.63
C PHE A 84 -5.77 2.73 6.62
N SER A 85 -5.85 1.39 6.57
CA SER A 85 -4.69 0.50 6.44
C SER A 85 -3.90 0.79 5.15
N GLY A 86 -4.58 0.92 4.00
CA GLY A 86 -3.95 1.28 2.73
C GLY A 86 -3.22 2.62 2.79
N VAL A 87 -3.87 3.65 3.32
CA VAL A 87 -3.29 5.00 3.49
C VAL A 87 -2.10 4.97 4.46
N THR A 88 -2.13 4.11 5.47
CA THR A 88 -1.07 3.95 6.48
C THR A 88 0.16 3.23 5.91
N ILE A 89 0.00 2.04 5.33
CA ILE A 89 1.13 1.25 4.82
C ILE A 89 1.81 1.92 3.62
N LEU A 90 1.06 2.69 2.82
CA LEU A 90 1.59 3.46 1.70
C LEU A 90 2.20 4.80 2.15
N SER A 91 2.19 5.10 3.46
CA SER A 91 2.69 6.35 4.04
C SER A 91 2.03 7.62 3.47
N VAL A 92 0.77 7.52 3.03
CA VAL A 92 0.03 8.66 2.45
C VAL A 92 -0.51 9.56 3.55
N GLY A 93 -1.16 8.97 4.56
CA GLY A 93 -1.63 9.68 5.76
C GLY A 93 -2.48 10.93 5.50
N TYR A 94 -3.58 10.83 4.75
CA TYR A 94 -4.43 11.99 4.41
C TYR A 94 -4.95 12.79 5.62
N GLY A 95 -5.05 12.14 6.79
CA GLY A 95 -5.48 12.78 8.04
C GLY A 95 -6.99 12.93 8.19
N ASP A 96 -7.78 12.39 7.26
CA ASP A 96 -9.23 12.31 7.31
C ASP A 96 -9.75 11.31 8.34
N LEU A 97 -8.99 10.23 8.57
CA LEU A 97 -9.21 9.25 9.63
C LEU A 97 -7.99 9.20 10.57
N ILE A 98 -8.25 9.36 11.87
CA ILE A 98 -7.21 9.42 12.91
C ILE A 98 -7.34 8.21 13.84
N PRO A 99 -6.25 7.43 14.04
CA PRO A 99 -6.27 6.30 14.94
C PRO A 99 -6.24 6.74 16.41
N VAL A 100 -7.05 6.07 17.22
CA VAL A 100 -7.11 6.23 18.68
C VAL A 100 -7.03 4.88 19.38
N GLY A 101 -6.79 4.90 20.70
CA GLY A 101 -6.69 3.67 21.50
C GLY A 101 -5.56 2.74 21.04
N SER A 102 -5.82 1.44 21.12
CA SER A 102 -4.89 0.35 20.76
C SER A 102 -4.49 0.37 19.28
N LEU A 103 -5.35 0.89 18.40
CA LEU A 103 -5.10 0.99 16.96
C LEU A 103 -3.82 1.75 16.63
N ARG A 104 -3.44 2.73 17.44
CA ARG A 104 -2.20 3.53 17.25
C ARG A 104 -0.95 2.68 17.21
N PHE A 105 -0.86 1.66 18.06
CA PHE A 105 0.29 0.78 18.12
C PHE A 105 0.42 -0.02 16.83
N PHE A 106 -0.69 -0.61 16.36
CA PHE A 106 -0.70 -1.39 15.14
C PHE A 106 -0.50 -0.52 13.88
N ALA A 107 -1.06 0.68 13.85
CA ALA A 107 -0.83 1.64 12.76
C ALA A 107 0.65 2.04 12.66
N LEU A 108 1.33 2.24 13.80
CA LEU A 108 2.76 2.51 13.82
C LEU A 108 3.58 1.32 13.29
N LEU A 109 3.23 0.10 13.70
CA LEU A 109 3.86 -1.12 13.18
C LEU A 109 3.64 -1.27 11.67
N GLU A 110 2.41 -1.07 11.20
CA GLU A 110 2.07 -1.14 9.78
C GLU A 110 2.86 -0.12 8.96
N ALA A 111 2.91 1.14 9.39
CA ALA A 111 3.69 2.18 8.72
C ALA A 111 5.19 1.84 8.68
N THR A 112 5.73 1.29 9.78
CA THR A 112 7.13 0.85 9.84
C THR A 112 7.42 -0.23 8.80
N ILE A 113 6.55 -1.25 8.72
CA ILE A 113 6.68 -2.32 7.73
C ILE A 113 6.54 -1.77 6.31
N GLY A 114 5.57 -0.87 6.10
CA GLY A 114 5.29 -0.24 4.81
C GLY A 114 6.46 0.55 4.23
N VAL A 115 7.30 1.13 5.09
CA VAL A 115 8.56 1.78 4.68
C VAL A 115 9.69 0.77 4.52
N LEU A 116 9.91 -0.12 5.49
CA LEU A 116 11.09 -1.00 5.51
C LEU A 116 11.05 -2.07 4.42
N LEU A 117 9.86 -2.60 4.08
CA LEU A 117 9.74 -3.72 3.14
C LEU A 117 10.10 -3.30 1.70
N PRO A 118 9.57 -2.20 1.12
CA PRO A 118 10.03 -1.70 -0.17
C PRO A 118 11.54 -1.39 -0.20
N THR A 119 12.07 -0.80 0.88
CA THR A 119 13.51 -0.51 0.98
C THR A 119 14.35 -1.79 0.96
N ALA A 120 13.98 -2.82 1.72
CA ALA A 120 14.67 -4.10 1.70
C ALA A 120 14.63 -4.78 0.33
N TYR A 121 13.48 -4.73 -0.34
CA TYR A 121 13.33 -5.24 -1.71
C TYR A 121 14.21 -4.46 -2.70
N PHE A 122 14.27 -3.14 -2.58
CA PHE A 122 15.11 -2.30 -3.42
C PHE A 122 16.60 -2.59 -3.22
N MET A 123 17.05 -2.71 -1.96
CA MET A 123 18.43 -3.11 -1.64
C MET A 123 18.77 -4.48 -2.23
N LYS A 124 17.85 -5.44 -2.18
CA LYS A 124 18.05 -6.76 -2.79
C LYS A 124 18.19 -6.68 -4.31
N ALA A 125 17.37 -5.86 -4.97
CA ALA A 125 17.45 -5.65 -6.42
C ALA A 125 18.79 -5.03 -6.86
N MET A 126 19.33 -4.10 -6.05
CA MET A 126 20.62 -3.46 -6.30
C MET A 126 21.82 -4.31 -5.86
N GLY A 127 21.67 -5.16 -4.84
CA GLY A 127 22.72 -6.01 -4.31
C GLY A 127 22.91 -7.33 -5.08
N SER A 128 21.87 -7.86 -5.72
CA SER A 128 21.95 -9.04 -6.60
C SER A 128 22.69 -8.80 -7.92
N SER A 129 23.31 -7.64 -8.02
CA SER A 129 23.71 -6.96 -9.24
C SER A 129 25.24 -6.78 -9.28
N GLY A 130 25.93 -6.95 -8.13
CA GLY A 130 27.38 -6.92 -8.00
C GLY A 130 28.05 -8.28 -7.72
N LYS A 131 27.33 -9.40 -7.85
CA LYS A 131 27.89 -10.76 -7.65
C LYS A 131 28.20 -11.53 -8.93
N GLU A 132 27.91 -10.95 -10.10
CA GLU A 132 28.18 -11.57 -11.41
C GLU A 132 29.45 -11.01 -12.09
N GLU A 133 30.10 -9.98 -11.55
CA GLU A 133 31.30 -9.35 -12.17
C GLU A 133 32.64 -9.81 -11.55
N GLU A 134 32.63 -10.68 -10.52
CA GLU A 134 33.85 -11.18 -9.85
C GLU A 134 34.22 -12.63 -10.24
N GLN A 135 33.62 -13.20 -11.28
CA GLN A 135 33.88 -14.58 -11.73
C GLN A 135 34.36 -14.75 -13.17
N ASP A 136 34.71 -13.66 -13.88
CA ASP A 136 35.35 -13.72 -15.21
C ASP A 136 36.81 -13.22 -15.15
#